data_AF-A0A6C1PIN9-F1
#
_entry.id   AF-A0A6C1PIN9-F1
#
_cell.length_a   1.000
_cell.length_b   1.000
_cell.length_c   1.000
_cell.angle_alpha   90.00
_cell.angle_beta   90.00
_cell.angle_gamma   90.00
#
_symmetry.space_group_name_H-M   'P 1'
#
loop_
_entity.id
_entity.type
_entity.pdbx_description
1 polymer ?
#
loop_
_entity_poly.entity_id
_entity_poly.type
_entity_poly.pdbx_seq_one_letter_code
_entity_poly.pdbx_strand_id
1 'polypeptide(L)'
;MARRPVLDRRVHDRQRSGSILPLRYAVARRTPPVHEPARARRTTARTDAPCYDHETDAGRELLTRHSLLRRVDRIRKPLLIGQGANDPRVTQAESDQIVTSMQSKEIPVVYVLYPDEGPGFARPENRLSFYAIAEAFFAEYLGGRVEPIGTDLTNSSLQVPAGADQVPGLVAALAQAAR
;
A
#
# COMPACT_ATOMS: atom_id res chain seq x y z
N MET A 1 81.31 -20.57 12.47
CA MET A 1 82.54 -20.39 11.68
C MET A 1 82.41 -19.07 10.93
N ALA A 2 83.19 -18.07 11.33
CA ALA A 2 84.27 -17.47 10.54
C ALA A 2 83.77 -16.29 9.69
N ARG A 3 83.92 -15.05 10.21
CA ARG A 3 85.01 -14.11 9.94
C ARG A 3 84.73 -13.24 8.70
N ARG A 4 84.51 -11.93 8.96
CA ARG A 4 84.83 -10.77 8.09
C ARG A 4 86.27 -10.94 7.50
N PRO A 5 86.82 -10.14 6.54
CA PRO A 5 86.60 -8.69 6.34
C PRO A 5 86.97 -8.10 4.93
N VAL A 6 87.09 -6.75 4.90
CA VAL A 6 87.96 -5.85 4.10
C VAL A 6 87.46 -5.40 2.70
N LEU A 7 87.08 -4.13 2.41
CA LEU A 7 87.73 -2.78 2.39
C LEU A 7 88.55 -2.48 1.12
N ASP A 8 88.13 -1.49 0.32
CA ASP A 8 88.99 -0.50 -0.39
C ASP A 8 88.06 0.58 -1.01
N ARG A 9 87.97 1.83 -0.53
CA ARG A 9 88.84 3.03 -0.62
C ARG A 9 89.12 3.56 -2.04
N ARG A 10 89.14 4.91 -2.05
CA ARG A 10 89.61 5.91 -3.04
C ARG A 10 88.49 6.53 -3.88
N VAL A 11 88.01 7.75 -3.62
CA VAL A 11 88.63 9.10 -3.48
C VAL A 11 89.04 9.70 -4.83
N HIS A 12 88.32 10.78 -5.19
CA HIS A 12 88.68 11.98 -5.96
C HIS A 12 87.54 12.38 -6.90
N ASP A 13 87.26 13.65 -7.20
CA ASP A 13 87.54 14.94 -6.57
C ASP A 13 86.64 15.95 -7.34
N ARG A 14 86.23 17.00 -6.63
CA ARG A 14 85.81 18.34 -7.09
C ARG A 14 85.08 18.58 -8.43
N GLN A 15 83.92 19.25 -8.23
CA GLN A 15 83.46 20.49 -8.88
C GLN A 15 83.16 20.44 -10.40
N ARG A 16 82.02 20.92 -10.92
CA ARG A 16 81.39 22.24 -10.75
C ARG A 16 79.93 22.24 -11.25
N SER A 17 79.16 23.16 -10.68
CA SER A 17 78.19 24.05 -11.34
C SER A 17 76.97 23.45 -12.05
N GLY A 18 75.78 23.79 -11.57
CA GLY A 18 74.58 23.81 -12.42
C GLY A 18 73.30 23.36 -11.73
N SER A 19 72.67 24.27 -10.98
CA SER A 19 71.21 24.44 -10.88
C SER A 19 70.32 23.18 -10.82
N ILE A 20 69.95 22.74 -9.62
CA ILE A 20 68.69 22.02 -9.40
C ILE A 20 68.10 22.50 -8.07
N LEU A 21 66.87 23.03 -8.12
CA LEU A 21 66.07 23.43 -6.95
C LEU A 21 65.90 22.24 -5.99
N PRO A 22 65.80 22.51 -4.68
CA PRO A 22 64.92 21.71 -3.83
C PRO A 22 63.73 22.53 -3.35
N LEU A 23 62.54 21.99 -3.63
CA LEU A 23 61.27 22.39 -3.02
C LEU A 23 61.45 22.53 -1.51
N ARG A 24 61.16 23.72 -0.98
CA ARG A 24 60.92 23.88 0.47
C ARG A 24 59.52 23.38 0.78
N TYR A 25 59.46 22.38 1.65
CA TYR A 25 58.30 22.09 2.47
C TYR A 25 57.92 23.36 3.26
N ALA A 26 56.70 23.85 3.04
CA ALA A 26 56.02 24.75 3.97
C ALA A 26 54.61 24.20 4.18
N VAL A 27 54.43 23.50 5.30
CA VAL A 27 53.12 23.13 5.84
C VAL A 27 52.47 24.41 6.34
N ALA A 28 51.51 24.94 5.58
CA ALA A 28 50.56 25.94 6.07
C ALA A 28 49.20 25.25 6.21
N ARG A 29 48.87 24.82 7.44
CA ARG A 29 47.50 24.42 7.78
C ARG A 29 46.63 25.67 7.71
N ARG A 30 45.85 25.81 6.64
CA ARG A 30 44.63 26.60 6.63
C ARG A 30 43.48 25.63 6.46
N THR A 31 42.85 25.25 7.56
CA THR A 31 41.53 24.63 7.55
C THR A 31 40.55 25.63 6.92
N PRO A 32 39.90 25.31 5.79
CA PRO A 32 38.80 26.13 5.30
C PRO A 32 37.61 26.02 6.27
N PRO A 33 36.81 27.09 6.42
CA PRO A 33 35.63 27.04 7.28
C PRO A 33 34.65 26.00 6.74
N VAL A 34 34.36 25.00 7.58
CA VAL A 34 33.17 24.15 7.43
C VAL A 34 31.98 25.06 7.66
N HIS A 35 31.39 25.59 6.59
CA HIS A 35 29.96 25.95 6.45
C HIS A 35 29.75 26.72 5.14
N GLU A 36 29.68 25.98 4.04
CA GLU A 36 28.77 26.33 2.96
C GLU A 36 28.25 25.00 2.40
N PRO A 37 26.98 24.63 2.64
CA PRO A 37 26.44 23.47 1.97
C PRO A 37 26.46 23.81 0.49
N ALA A 38 27.19 23.02 -0.29
CA ALA A 38 27.06 22.98 -1.73
C ALA A 38 25.55 23.02 -2.01
N ARG A 39 25.06 24.11 -2.64
CA ARG A 39 23.71 24.14 -3.16
C ARG A 39 23.64 22.97 -4.12
N ALA A 40 23.11 21.86 -3.62
CA ALA A 40 22.72 20.74 -4.43
C ALA A 40 21.91 21.37 -5.55
N ARG A 41 22.40 21.24 -6.78
CA ARG A 41 21.53 21.35 -7.95
C ARG A 41 20.43 20.33 -7.67
N ARG A 42 19.32 20.78 -7.09
CA ARG A 42 18.06 20.07 -7.16
C ARG A 42 17.84 19.94 -8.65
N THR A 43 18.12 18.77 -9.18
CA THR A 43 17.47 18.31 -10.40
C THR A 43 15.99 18.28 -10.06
N THR A 44 15.32 19.43 -10.18
CA THR A 44 13.87 19.57 -10.29
C THR A 44 13.50 18.97 -11.64
N ALA A 45 13.55 17.64 -11.72
CA ALA A 45 13.26 16.91 -12.93
C ALA A 45 12.64 15.56 -12.54
N ARG A 46 11.57 15.64 -11.72
CA ARG A 46 10.41 14.72 -11.71
C ARG A 46 9.42 15.17 -10.60
N THR A 47 8.69 16.27 -10.79
CA THR A 47 7.65 16.67 -9.81
C THR A 47 6.41 17.29 -10.46
N ASP A 48 6.18 17.02 -11.74
CA ASP A 48 5.03 17.57 -12.46
C ASP A 48 3.98 16.50 -12.80
N ALA A 49 4.15 15.28 -12.27
CA ALA A 49 3.11 14.26 -12.39
C ALA A 49 1.93 14.69 -11.51
N PRO A 50 0.72 14.89 -12.08
CA PRO A 50 -0.44 15.25 -11.27
C PRO A 50 -0.67 14.14 -10.24
N CYS A 51 -0.56 14.50 -8.97
CA CYS A 51 -0.86 13.62 -7.85
C CYS A 51 -2.37 13.65 -7.55
N TYR A 52 -2.86 12.67 -6.80
CA TYR A 52 -4.26 12.60 -6.34
C TYR A 52 -4.55 13.62 -5.22
N ASP A 53 -4.13 14.87 -5.43
CA ASP A 53 -4.37 15.96 -4.50
C ASP A 53 -5.70 16.65 -4.82
N HIS A 54 -6.67 16.48 -3.92
CA HIS A 54 -8.00 17.09 -4.01
C HIS A 54 -8.00 18.62 -3.98
N GLU A 55 -6.93 19.27 -3.52
CA GLU A 55 -6.84 20.73 -3.48
C GLU A 55 -6.50 21.32 -4.87
N THR A 56 -5.93 20.52 -5.78
CA THR A 56 -5.58 20.94 -7.14
C THR A 56 -6.65 20.55 -8.16
N ASP A 57 -6.84 21.36 -9.21
CA ASP A 57 -7.76 21.01 -10.31
C ASP A 57 -7.34 19.71 -11.01
N ALA A 58 -6.05 19.55 -11.28
CA ALA A 58 -5.52 18.35 -11.92
C ALA A 58 -5.73 17.10 -11.04
N GLY A 59 -5.53 17.19 -9.73
CA GLY A 59 -5.78 16.08 -8.82
C GLY A 59 -7.26 15.79 -8.61
N ARG A 60 -8.14 16.80 -8.56
CA ARG A 60 -9.60 16.61 -8.59
C ARG A 60 -10.05 15.90 -9.85
N GLU A 61 -9.50 16.26 -11.00
CA GLU A 61 -9.80 15.60 -12.26
C GLU A 61 -9.35 14.13 -12.22
N LEU A 62 -8.17 13.83 -11.70
CA LEU A 62 -7.71 12.46 -11.50
C LEU A 62 -8.60 11.66 -10.55
N LEU A 63 -8.95 12.20 -9.38
CA LEU A 63 -9.85 11.57 -8.41
C LEU A 63 -11.23 11.33 -9.03
N THR A 64 -11.76 12.33 -9.73
CA THR A 64 -13.04 12.27 -10.44
C THR A 64 -13.02 11.19 -11.50
N ARG A 65 -11.95 11.14 -12.30
CA ARG A 65 -11.75 10.08 -13.26
C ARG A 65 -11.76 8.77 -12.49
N HIS A 66 -10.84 8.51 -11.58
CA HIS A 66 -10.64 7.19 -10.97
C HIS A 66 -11.69 6.72 -9.95
N SER A 67 -12.62 7.56 -9.52
CA SER A 67 -13.68 7.19 -8.57
C SER A 67 -14.58 6.05 -9.07
N LEU A 68 -14.74 5.00 -8.26
CA LEU A 68 -15.67 3.90 -8.51
C LEU A 68 -17.12 4.38 -8.49
N LEU A 69 -17.48 5.26 -7.55
CA LEU A 69 -18.83 5.81 -7.41
C LEU A 69 -19.32 6.48 -8.69
N ARG A 70 -18.43 7.17 -9.42
CA ARG A 70 -18.75 7.83 -10.69
C ARG A 70 -18.83 6.88 -11.88
N ARG A 71 -18.44 5.62 -11.72
CA ARG A 71 -18.37 4.61 -12.80
C ARG A 71 -19.16 3.34 -12.48
N VAL A 72 -20.14 3.42 -11.57
CA VAL A 72 -20.99 2.28 -11.22
C VAL A 72 -21.69 1.68 -12.44
N ASP A 73 -22.00 2.48 -13.47
CA ASP A 73 -22.53 2.03 -14.77
C ASP A 73 -21.62 1.08 -15.55
N ARG A 74 -20.32 1.07 -15.23
CA ARG A 74 -19.35 0.16 -15.85
C ARG A 74 -19.26 -1.18 -15.13
N ILE A 75 -19.88 -1.33 -13.97
CA ILE A 75 -19.94 -2.61 -13.26
C ILE A 75 -20.91 -3.52 -14.02
N ARG A 76 -20.39 -4.64 -14.53
CA ARG A 76 -21.15 -5.64 -15.31
C ARG A 76 -21.31 -6.96 -14.59
N LYS A 77 -20.74 -7.08 -13.40
CA LYS A 77 -20.70 -8.31 -12.61
C LYS A 77 -21.33 -8.03 -11.24
N PRO A 78 -22.01 -9.04 -10.65
CA PRO A 78 -22.51 -8.97 -9.28
C PRO A 78 -21.40 -8.61 -8.30
N LEU A 79 -21.73 -7.83 -7.27
CA LEU A 79 -20.77 -7.42 -6.25
C LEU A 79 -21.27 -7.83 -4.86
N LEU A 80 -20.40 -8.48 -4.09
CA LEU A 80 -20.57 -8.70 -2.66
C LEU A 80 -19.72 -7.68 -1.90
N ILE A 81 -20.34 -6.92 -1.01
CA ILE A 81 -19.70 -5.92 -0.15
C ILE A 81 -19.82 -6.39 1.29
N GLY A 82 -18.69 -6.52 1.99
CA GLY A 82 -18.62 -6.74 3.43
C GLY A 82 -18.02 -5.52 4.12
N GLN A 83 -18.77 -4.91 5.04
CA GLN A 83 -18.36 -3.68 5.73
C GLN A 83 -18.42 -3.85 7.25
N GLY A 84 -17.40 -3.36 7.96
CA GLY A 84 -17.47 -3.10 9.40
C GLY A 84 -17.96 -1.68 9.66
N ALA A 85 -18.96 -1.49 10.51
CA ALA A 85 -19.54 -0.16 10.75
C ALA A 85 -18.57 0.79 11.48
N ASN A 86 -17.61 0.23 12.24
CA ASN A 86 -16.67 1.00 13.07
C ASN A 86 -15.28 1.17 12.42
N ASP A 87 -15.16 1.05 11.10
CA ASP A 87 -13.88 1.27 10.42
C ASP A 87 -13.58 2.78 10.32
N PRO A 88 -12.51 3.30 10.99
CA PRO A 88 -12.16 4.72 10.91
C PRO A 88 -11.56 5.13 9.56
N ARG A 89 -11.19 4.17 8.70
CA ARG A 89 -10.52 4.42 7.42
C ARG A 89 -11.51 4.53 6.27
N VAL A 90 -12.58 3.74 6.32
CA VAL A 90 -13.62 3.66 5.28
C VAL A 90 -14.97 3.70 5.97
N THR A 91 -15.67 4.83 5.83
CA THR A 91 -16.96 5.01 6.49
C THR A 91 -18.04 4.15 5.84
N GLN A 92 -18.99 3.65 6.64
CA GLN A 92 -20.16 2.91 6.14
C GLN A 92 -20.90 3.67 5.02
N ALA A 93 -20.97 4.99 5.12
CA ALA A 93 -21.64 5.84 4.13
C ALA A 93 -21.07 5.70 2.71
N GLU A 94 -19.77 5.39 2.56
CA GLU A 94 -19.18 5.15 1.22
C GLU A 94 -19.74 3.87 0.58
N SER A 95 -19.87 2.81 1.39
CA SER A 95 -20.48 1.54 0.96
C SER A 95 -21.97 1.74 0.64
N ASP A 96 -22.70 2.47 1.49
CA ASP A 96 -24.13 2.75 1.29
C ASP A 96 -24.39 3.53 -0.02
N GLN A 97 -23.51 4.48 -0.36
CA GLN A 97 -23.59 5.24 -1.63
C GLN A 97 -23.41 4.33 -2.86
N ILE A 98 -22.48 3.37 -2.80
CA ILE A 98 -22.25 2.43 -3.90
C ILE A 98 -23.44 1.49 -4.04
N VAL A 99 -23.96 0.93 -2.94
CA VAL A 99 -25.12 0.03 -2.93
C VAL A 99 -26.34 0.72 -3.53
N THR A 100 -26.64 1.95 -3.07
CA THR A 100 -27.76 2.74 -3.59
C THR A 100 -27.60 3.01 -5.09
N SER A 101 -26.39 3.37 -5.52
CA SER A 101 -26.10 3.62 -6.94
C SER A 101 -26.23 2.36 -7.79
N MET A 102 -25.84 1.19 -7.28
CA MET A 102 -25.99 -0.10 -7.97
C MET A 102 -27.45 -0.53 -8.06
N GLN A 103 -28.20 -0.43 -6.97
CA GLN A 103 -29.64 -0.72 -6.92
C GLN A 103 -30.44 0.15 -7.90
N SER A 104 -30.14 1.45 -7.96
CA SER A 104 -30.79 2.37 -8.91
C SER A 104 -30.57 2.02 -10.38
N LYS A 105 -29.53 1.24 -10.66
CA LYS A 105 -29.15 0.77 -12.01
C LYS A 105 -29.49 -0.71 -12.22
N GLU A 106 -30.21 -1.32 -11.29
CA GLU A 106 -30.60 -2.74 -11.31
C GLU A 106 -29.40 -3.69 -11.44
N ILE A 107 -28.22 -3.28 -10.93
CA ILE A 107 -27.03 -4.12 -10.91
C ILE A 107 -27.07 -4.99 -9.64
N PRO A 108 -26.94 -6.32 -9.75
CA PRO A 108 -26.93 -7.21 -8.59
C PRO A 108 -25.85 -6.83 -7.58
N VAL A 109 -26.28 -6.52 -6.36
CA VAL A 109 -25.42 -6.19 -5.23
C VAL A 109 -25.92 -6.87 -3.97
N VAL A 110 -24.99 -7.49 -3.26
CA VAL A 110 -25.20 -8.07 -1.93
C VAL A 110 -24.39 -7.26 -0.94
N TYR A 111 -25.05 -6.75 0.09
CA TYR A 111 -24.41 -5.93 1.10
C TYR A 111 -24.56 -6.56 2.48
N VAL A 112 -23.43 -6.80 3.11
CA VAL A 112 -23.28 -7.40 4.41
C VAL A 112 -22.58 -6.39 5.33
N LEU A 113 -23.23 -6.06 6.44
CA LEU A 113 -22.77 -5.08 7.43
C LEU A 113 -22.58 -5.75 8.78
N TYR A 114 -21.43 -5.50 9.40
CA TYR A 114 -21.09 -5.96 10.75
C TYR A 114 -20.96 -4.76 11.69
N PRO A 115 -21.97 -4.48 12.54
CA PRO A 115 -22.02 -3.27 13.38
C PRO A 115 -20.99 -3.25 14.50
N ASP A 116 -20.39 -4.39 14.86
CA ASP A 116 -19.38 -4.52 15.91
C ASP A 116 -17.94 -4.65 15.36
N GLU A 117 -17.77 -4.66 14.03
CA GLU A 117 -16.46 -4.78 13.38
C GLU A 117 -15.93 -3.43 12.90
N GLY A 118 -14.62 -3.35 12.69
CA GLY A 118 -13.91 -2.18 12.17
C GLY A 118 -13.08 -2.54 10.93
N PRO A 119 -11.77 -2.20 10.88
CA PRO A 119 -10.93 -2.54 9.74
C PRO A 119 -10.66 -4.06 9.68
N GLY A 120 -11.48 -4.75 8.89
CA GLY A 120 -11.48 -6.20 8.77
C GLY A 120 -12.29 -6.92 9.86
N PHE A 121 -12.53 -8.22 9.69
CA PHE A 121 -13.33 -9.03 10.61
C PHE A 121 -12.44 -9.70 11.66
N ALA A 122 -12.42 -9.15 12.87
CA ALA A 122 -11.64 -9.64 13.98
C ALA A 122 -12.31 -10.84 14.67
N ARG A 123 -13.64 -10.82 14.80
CA ARG A 123 -14.37 -11.87 15.49
C ARG A 123 -14.46 -13.13 14.62
N PRO A 124 -14.17 -14.32 15.17
CA PRO A 124 -14.28 -15.57 14.44
C PRO A 124 -15.69 -15.81 13.89
N GLU A 125 -16.73 -15.45 14.64
CA GLU A 125 -18.13 -15.67 14.25
C GLU A 125 -18.50 -14.82 13.02
N ASN A 126 -18.13 -13.53 13.04
CA ASN A 126 -18.35 -12.63 11.91
C ASN A 126 -17.54 -13.07 10.69
N ARG A 127 -16.29 -13.47 10.89
CA ARG A 127 -15.45 -13.98 9.80
C ARG A 127 -16.02 -15.25 9.18
N LEU A 128 -16.48 -16.21 10.00
CA LEU A 128 -17.10 -17.44 9.52
C LEU A 128 -18.37 -17.13 8.73
N SER A 129 -19.24 -16.28 9.29
CA SER A 129 -20.46 -15.86 8.60
C SER A 129 -20.18 -15.21 7.24
N PHE A 130 -19.14 -14.38 7.14
CA PHE A 130 -18.76 -13.74 5.89
C PHE A 130 -18.26 -14.77 4.87
N TYR A 131 -17.43 -15.73 5.29
CA TYR A 131 -16.92 -16.76 4.40
C TYR A 131 -18.03 -17.70 3.91
N ALA A 132 -18.98 -18.07 4.76
CA ALA A 132 -20.14 -18.87 4.34
C ALA A 132 -20.97 -18.13 3.27
N ILE A 133 -21.20 -16.81 3.47
CA ILE A 133 -21.91 -15.98 2.48
C ILE A 133 -21.09 -15.85 1.19
N ALA A 134 -19.78 -15.62 1.30
CA ALA A 134 -18.90 -15.48 0.15
C ALA A 134 -18.82 -16.78 -0.67
N GLU A 135 -18.75 -17.93 -0.02
CA GLU A 135 -18.77 -19.23 -0.69
C GLU A 135 -20.08 -19.43 -1.46
N ALA A 136 -21.22 -19.20 -0.83
CA ALA A 136 -22.53 -19.30 -1.48
C ALA A 136 -22.71 -18.30 -2.63
N PHE A 137 -22.24 -17.07 -2.46
CA PHE A 137 -22.23 -16.06 -3.50
C PHE A 137 -21.37 -16.47 -4.70
N PHE A 138 -20.15 -16.95 -4.46
CA PHE A 138 -19.27 -17.39 -5.55
C PHE A 138 -19.80 -18.65 -6.23
N ALA A 139 -20.40 -19.57 -5.50
CA ALA A 139 -21.01 -20.76 -6.08
C ALA A 139 -22.18 -20.42 -7.02
N GLU A 140 -22.99 -19.41 -6.70
CA GLU A 140 -24.07 -18.92 -7.57
C GLU A 140 -23.53 -18.35 -8.89
N TYR A 141 -22.49 -17.50 -8.84
CA TYR A 141 -22.05 -16.75 -10.02
C TYR A 141 -20.86 -17.35 -10.79
N LEU A 142 -20.04 -18.17 -10.14
CA LEU A 142 -18.89 -18.84 -10.74
C LEU A 142 -19.10 -20.36 -10.88
N GLY A 143 -20.10 -20.91 -10.20
CA GLY A 143 -20.28 -22.35 -10.06
C GLY A 143 -19.30 -22.96 -9.05
N GLY A 144 -19.63 -24.15 -8.55
CA GLY A 144 -18.76 -24.87 -7.63
C GLY A 144 -19.54 -25.72 -6.64
N ARG A 145 -18.79 -26.41 -5.78
CA ARG A 145 -19.34 -27.03 -4.57
C ARG A 145 -19.38 -25.96 -3.49
N VAL A 146 -20.44 -25.99 -2.69
CA VAL A 146 -20.68 -25.07 -1.58
C VAL A 146 -21.23 -25.86 -0.42
N GLU A 147 -20.81 -25.52 0.79
CA GLU A 147 -21.43 -26.04 2.00
C GLU A 147 -22.70 -25.22 2.31
N PRO A 148 -23.84 -25.86 2.65
CA PRO A 148 -25.00 -25.11 3.09
C PRO A 148 -24.66 -24.25 4.32
N ILE A 149 -24.96 -22.94 4.26
CA ILE A 149 -24.63 -21.95 5.31
C ILE A 149 -25.01 -22.43 6.73
N GLY A 150 -26.15 -23.13 6.87
CA GLY A 150 -26.55 -23.78 8.11
C GLY A 150 -26.49 -22.85 9.33
N THR A 151 -25.62 -23.18 10.28
CA THR A 151 -25.46 -22.46 11.55
C THR A 151 -24.31 -21.44 11.56
N ASP A 152 -23.65 -21.20 10.43
CA ASP A 152 -22.44 -20.35 10.38
C ASP A 152 -22.70 -18.86 10.66
N LEU A 153 -23.97 -18.45 10.67
CA LEU A 153 -24.41 -17.10 11.05
C LEU A 153 -24.66 -16.97 12.56
N THR A 154 -24.60 -18.06 13.32
CA THR A 154 -24.93 -18.07 14.75
C THR A 154 -23.93 -17.21 15.53
N ASN A 155 -24.44 -16.36 16.44
CA ASN A 155 -23.66 -15.40 17.24
C ASN A 155 -22.93 -14.31 16.46
N SER A 156 -23.13 -14.22 15.14
CA SER A 156 -22.64 -13.10 14.36
C SER A 156 -23.54 -11.87 14.53
N SER A 157 -22.94 -10.69 14.47
CA SER A 157 -23.65 -9.40 14.47
C SER A 157 -24.25 -9.03 13.09
N LEU A 158 -24.13 -9.93 12.12
CA LEU A 158 -24.49 -9.75 10.72
C LEU A 158 -25.82 -9.03 10.49
N GLN A 159 -25.78 -8.01 9.64
CA GLN A 159 -26.94 -7.39 9.02
C GLN A 159 -26.78 -7.46 7.49
N VAL A 160 -27.89 -7.65 6.78
CA VAL A 160 -27.89 -7.70 5.31
C VAL A 160 -28.82 -6.63 4.76
N PRO A 161 -28.37 -5.37 4.59
CA PRO A 161 -29.24 -4.29 4.15
C PRO A 161 -29.69 -4.42 2.69
N ALA A 162 -28.98 -5.19 1.85
CA ALA A 162 -29.34 -5.39 0.45
C ALA A 162 -28.94 -6.78 -0.08
N GLY A 163 -29.77 -7.34 -0.95
CA GLY A 163 -29.43 -8.51 -1.77
C GLY A 163 -29.38 -9.85 -1.05
N ALA A 164 -30.07 -10.01 0.08
CA ALA A 164 -30.12 -11.28 0.81
C ALA A 164 -30.68 -12.45 -0.05
N ASP A 165 -31.54 -12.13 -1.00
CA ASP A 165 -32.19 -13.04 -1.95
C ASP A 165 -31.25 -13.52 -3.07
N GLN A 166 -30.15 -12.79 -3.33
CA GLN A 166 -29.18 -13.13 -4.36
C GLN A 166 -28.14 -14.16 -3.89
N VAL A 167 -28.16 -14.55 -2.62
CA VAL A 167 -27.27 -15.57 -2.07
C VAL A 167 -28.11 -16.81 -1.70
N PRO A 168 -27.88 -17.96 -2.37
CA PRO A 168 -28.62 -19.18 -2.08
C PRO A 168 -28.52 -19.58 -0.60
N GLY A 169 -29.67 -19.82 0.04
CA GLY A 169 -29.74 -20.27 1.43
C GLY A 169 -29.57 -19.19 2.50
N LEU A 170 -29.19 -17.96 2.14
CA LEU A 170 -28.93 -16.89 3.11
C LEU A 170 -30.18 -16.47 3.89
N VAL A 171 -31.31 -16.27 3.20
CA VAL A 171 -32.58 -15.89 3.84
C VAL A 171 -33.02 -16.96 4.87
N ALA A 172 -32.85 -18.24 4.54
CA ALA A 172 -33.19 -19.34 5.43
C ALA A 172 -32.26 -19.39 6.65
N ALA A 173 -30.95 -19.22 6.43
CA ALA A 173 -29.95 -19.20 7.50
C ALA A 173 -30.15 -18.00 8.45
N LEU A 174 -30.46 -16.81 7.92
CA LEU A 174 -30.79 -15.63 8.73
C LEU A 174 -32.03 -15.87 9.61
N ALA A 175 -33.07 -16.50 9.05
CA ALA A 175 -34.27 -16.87 9.79
C ALA A 175 -34.03 -17.94 10.85
N GLN A 176 -32.97 -18.75 10.71
CA GLN A 176 -32.56 -19.74 11.70
C GLN A 176 -31.72 -19.10 12.81
N ALA A 177 -30.80 -18.19 12.48
CA ALA A 177 -29.94 -17.50 13.44
C ALA A 177 -30.69 -16.50 14.33
N ALA A 178 -31.87 -16.02 13.89
CA ALA A 178 -32.73 -15.15 14.67
C ALA A 178 -33.61 -15.88 15.71
N ARG A 179 -33.56 -17.21 15.78
CA ARG A 179 -34.33 -18.04 16.72
C ARG A 179 -33.52 -18.36 17.97
#